data_AF-A0A5E4IQ42-F1
#
_entry.id   AF-A0A5E4IQ42-F1
#
_cell.length_a   1.000
_cell.length_b   1.000
_cell.length_c   1.000
_cell.angle_alpha   90.00
_cell.angle_beta   90.00
_cell.angle_gamma   90.00
#
_symmetry.space_group_name_H-M   'P 1'
#
loop_
_entity.id
_entity.type
_entity.pdbx_description
1 polymer ?
#
loop_
_entity_poly.entity_id
_entity_poly.type
_entity_poly.pdbx_seq_one_letter_code
_entity_poly.pdbx_strand_id
1 'polypeptide(L)'
;MLSRRVFAIRAVIIFVLVIVICATGSSTVVIYNFKCKSNDANSTMTHESHLKESRLEESGYMLGYEAGSLNYLKGGKIEFNDKIVYNDGQDEFNSRPSVYYNMTVFFEGERSISEIYANGFYPNNRAVSAKKAIRFEDLSYSMADCPICSFKNLGESYLSKQIHVNAEAIMGRSIRGNIGYQFAYNATVENGIIQTWDTTGWTNRTGARRIDWEERALMRGNLTVENNLVASDLFNPIDGRDWLPC
;
A
#
# COMPACT_ATOMS: atom_id res chain seq x y z
N MET A 1 31.35 -19.13 54.79
CA MET A 1 31.56 -18.11 53.73
C MET A 1 31.33 -18.61 52.30
N LEU A 2 31.54 -19.90 51.97
CA LEU A 2 31.33 -20.43 50.61
C LEU A 2 29.87 -20.37 50.12
N SER A 3 28.87 -20.65 50.96
CA SER A 3 27.46 -20.76 50.50
C SER A 3 26.86 -19.43 50.01
N ARG A 4 27.23 -18.30 50.61
CA ARG A 4 26.78 -16.96 50.18
C ARG A 4 27.32 -16.56 48.80
N ARG A 5 28.56 -16.95 48.48
CA ARG A 5 29.18 -16.68 47.17
C ARG A 5 28.53 -17.51 46.06
N VAL A 6 28.21 -18.78 46.33
CA VAL A 6 27.50 -19.64 45.37
C VAL A 6 26.08 -19.16 45.11
N PHE A 7 25.38 -18.68 46.15
CA PHE A 7 24.03 -18.12 46.01
C PHE A 7 24.01 -16.82 45.20
N ALA A 8 24.98 -15.92 45.43
CA ALA A 8 25.12 -14.68 44.67
C ALA A 8 25.43 -14.93 43.19
N ILE A 9 26.33 -15.89 42.88
CA ILE A 9 26.65 -16.26 41.49
C ILE A 9 25.42 -16.85 40.79
N ARG A 10 24.65 -17.72 41.47
CA ARG A 10 23.39 -18.27 40.91
C ARG A 10 22.34 -17.19 40.66
N ALA A 11 22.19 -16.24 41.58
CA ALA A 11 21.25 -15.13 41.42
C ALA A 11 21.62 -14.23 40.22
N VAL A 12 22.91 -13.94 40.04
CA VAL A 12 23.39 -13.17 38.87
C VAL A 12 23.18 -13.93 37.57
N ILE A 13 23.48 -15.24 37.53
CA ILE A 13 23.24 -16.07 36.34
C ILE A 13 21.76 -16.11 35.98
N ILE A 14 20.87 -16.29 36.96
CA ILE A 14 19.41 -16.28 36.73
C ILE A 14 18.95 -14.90 36.25
N PHE A 15 19.46 -13.81 36.82
CA PHE A 15 19.11 -12.45 36.41
C PHE A 15 19.57 -12.16 34.97
N VAL A 16 20.78 -12.59 34.60
CA VAL A 16 21.29 -12.49 33.22
C VAL A 16 20.45 -13.36 32.27
N LEU A 17 20.06 -14.57 32.67
CA LEU A 17 19.21 -15.45 31.84
C LEU A 17 17.82 -14.84 31.62
N VAL A 18 17.22 -14.24 32.66
CA VAL A 18 15.92 -13.56 32.56
C VAL A 18 16.01 -12.32 31.68
N ILE A 19 17.09 -11.53 31.77
CA ILE A 19 17.33 -10.39 30.87
C ILE A 19 17.50 -10.86 29.42
N VAL A 20 18.23 -11.95 29.18
CA VAL A 20 18.45 -12.50 27.83
C VAL A 20 17.15 -13.07 27.24
N ILE A 21 16.31 -13.73 28.03
CA ILE A 21 15.01 -14.27 27.58
C ILE A 21 13.99 -13.13 27.34
N CYS A 22 14.06 -12.03 28.09
CA CYS A 22 13.22 -10.85 27.85
C CYS A 22 13.70 -9.98 26.67
N ALA A 23 14.88 -10.23 26.12
CA ALA A 23 15.49 -9.40 25.07
C ALA A 23 15.39 -9.98 23.65
N THR A 24 14.75 -11.14 23.45
CA THR A 24 14.43 -11.60 22.10
C THR A 24 13.22 -10.84 21.57
N GLY A 25 13.47 -9.68 20.98
CA GLY A 25 12.47 -9.01 20.15
C GLY A 25 12.02 -9.99 19.06
N SER A 26 10.73 -10.29 19.02
CA SER A 26 10.15 -11.11 17.97
C SER A 26 9.80 -10.21 16.79
N SER A 27 10.49 -10.36 15.67
CA SER A 27 10.05 -9.79 14.40
C SER A 27 8.89 -10.61 13.84
N THR A 28 7.81 -9.92 13.49
CA THR A 28 6.65 -10.47 12.79
C THR A 28 6.78 -10.18 11.31
N VAL A 29 6.83 -11.24 10.51
CA VAL A 29 6.74 -11.17 9.06
C VAL A 29 5.45 -11.82 8.61
N VAL A 30 4.62 -11.08 7.88
CA VAL A 30 3.39 -11.58 7.26
C VAL A 30 3.63 -11.64 5.76
N ILE A 31 3.49 -12.83 5.18
CA ILE A 31 3.59 -13.05 3.73
C ILE A 31 2.25 -13.57 3.24
N TYR A 32 1.56 -12.73 2.47
CA TYR A 32 0.37 -13.10 1.71
C TYR A 32 0.76 -13.28 0.24
N ASN A 33 0.29 -14.36 -0.38
CA ASN A 33 0.51 -14.64 -1.79
C ASN A 33 -0.67 -15.45 -2.33
N PHE A 34 -1.39 -14.89 -3.29
CA PHE A 34 -2.49 -15.54 -3.98
C PHE A 34 -2.20 -15.57 -5.48
N LYS A 35 -2.42 -16.73 -6.10
CA LYS A 35 -2.27 -16.94 -7.54
C LYS A 35 -3.49 -17.64 -8.09
N CYS A 36 -4.04 -17.10 -9.17
CA CYS A 36 -5.12 -17.70 -9.92
C CYS A 36 -4.74 -17.74 -11.40
N LYS A 37 -4.85 -18.91 -12.02
CA LYS A 37 -4.69 -19.07 -13.46
C LYS A 37 -5.82 -19.90 -14.02
N SER A 38 -6.48 -19.39 -15.05
CA SER A 38 -7.47 -20.12 -15.83
C SER A 38 -7.31 -19.80 -17.31
N ASN A 39 -7.29 -20.85 -18.12
CA ASN A 39 -7.29 -20.74 -19.59
C ASN A 39 -8.71 -20.90 -20.18
N ASP A 40 -9.73 -21.10 -19.34
CA ASP A 40 -11.12 -21.21 -19.78
C ASP A 40 -11.70 -19.81 -20.01
N ALA A 41 -12.28 -19.59 -21.19
CA ALA A 41 -12.90 -18.34 -21.60
C ALA A 41 -14.18 -18.01 -20.81
N ASN A 42 -14.69 -18.92 -19.98
CA ASN A 42 -15.87 -18.69 -19.13
C ASN A 42 -15.53 -18.50 -17.66
N SER A 43 -14.25 -18.39 -17.30
CA SER A 43 -13.85 -18.26 -15.90
C SER A 43 -14.22 -16.91 -15.31
N THR A 44 -14.60 -16.92 -14.02
CA THR A 44 -14.91 -15.72 -13.25
C THR A 44 -14.12 -15.75 -11.94
N MET A 45 -13.52 -14.62 -11.58
CA MET A 45 -12.80 -14.44 -10.33
C MET A 45 -13.29 -13.18 -9.63
N THR A 46 -13.50 -13.28 -8.33
CA THR A 46 -13.60 -12.15 -7.41
C THR A 46 -12.52 -12.33 -6.36
N HIS A 47 -11.72 -11.30 -6.14
CA HIS A 47 -10.63 -11.32 -5.18
C HIS A 47 -10.54 -9.96 -4.50
N GLU A 48 -10.29 -10.01 -3.19
CA GLU A 48 -10.05 -8.83 -2.35
C GLU A 48 -8.88 -9.16 -1.42
N SER A 49 -7.98 -8.19 -1.29
CA SER A 49 -6.93 -8.22 -0.28
C SER A 49 -6.87 -6.89 0.45
N HIS A 50 -6.60 -6.96 1.75
CA HIS A 50 -6.48 -5.80 2.61
C HIS A 50 -5.46 -6.08 3.71
N LEU A 51 -4.44 -5.23 3.77
CA LEU A 51 -3.49 -5.12 4.86
C LEU A 51 -3.70 -3.76 5.50
N LYS A 52 -3.86 -3.76 6.83
CA LYS A 52 -3.83 -2.55 7.65
C LYS A 52 -2.99 -2.82 8.90
N GLU A 53 -1.98 -1.99 9.12
CA GLU A 53 -1.20 -2.06 10.35
C GLU A 53 -2.03 -1.60 11.56
N SER A 54 -2.00 -2.38 12.65
CA SER A 54 -2.87 -2.18 13.82
C SER A 54 -2.64 -0.88 14.59
N ARG A 55 -1.46 -0.24 14.44
CA ARG A 55 -1.12 1.04 15.08
C ARG A 55 -1.67 2.26 14.34
N LEU A 56 -2.39 2.07 13.24
CA LEU A 56 -3.11 3.15 12.56
C LEU A 56 -4.32 3.59 13.38
N GLU A 57 -4.11 4.49 14.32
CA GLU A 57 -5.14 5.37 14.86
C GLU A 57 -5.13 6.65 14.01
N GLU A 58 -6.20 6.94 13.28
CA GLU A 58 -6.30 8.07 12.32
C GLU A 58 -5.95 9.46 12.93
N SER A 59 -5.96 9.57 14.27
CA SER A 59 -5.64 10.80 15.01
C SER A 59 -4.26 10.81 15.67
N GLY A 60 -3.53 9.69 15.71
CA GLY A 60 -2.22 9.58 16.34
C GLY A 60 -1.14 9.62 15.27
N TYR A 61 -0.26 10.61 15.31
CA TYR A 61 0.87 10.82 14.38
C TYR A 61 1.90 9.67 14.40
N MET A 62 1.46 8.47 14.01
CA MET A 62 2.17 7.22 14.10
C MET A 62 2.46 6.68 12.70
N LEU A 63 3.60 6.00 12.59
CA LEU A 63 3.93 5.25 11.38
C LEU A 63 2.89 4.16 11.16
N GLY A 64 2.41 4.05 9.93
CA GLY A 64 1.43 3.02 9.60
C GLY A 64 1.27 2.83 8.09
N TYR A 65 0.99 1.59 7.70
CA TYR A 65 0.80 1.22 6.31
C TYR A 65 -0.53 0.53 6.07
N GLU A 66 -1.13 0.84 4.93
CA GLU A 66 -2.33 0.20 4.41
C GLU A 66 -2.12 -0.13 2.93
N ALA A 67 -2.53 -1.32 2.50
CA ALA A 67 -2.44 -1.70 1.08
C ALA A 67 -3.47 -2.76 0.76
N GLY A 68 -3.90 -2.82 -0.49
CA GLY A 68 -4.82 -3.85 -0.92
C GLY A 68 -5.30 -3.69 -2.34
N SER A 69 -6.14 -4.63 -2.75
CA SER A 69 -6.79 -4.63 -4.05
C SER A 69 -8.20 -5.18 -4.00
N LEU A 70 -8.94 -4.83 -5.06
CA LEU A 70 -10.22 -5.43 -5.39
C LEU A 70 -10.25 -5.74 -6.87
N ASN A 71 -10.50 -7.00 -7.20
CA ASN A 71 -10.46 -7.50 -8.56
C ASN A 71 -11.73 -8.31 -8.87
N TYR A 72 -12.41 -7.97 -9.97
CA TYR A 72 -13.53 -8.72 -10.50
C TYR A 72 -13.30 -8.95 -11.99
N LEU A 73 -13.09 -10.20 -12.38
CA LEU A 73 -12.77 -10.62 -13.75
C LEU A 73 -13.83 -11.62 -14.19
N LYS A 74 -14.61 -11.33 -15.24
CA LYS A 74 -15.78 -12.12 -15.62
C LYS A 74 -15.69 -12.66 -17.04
N GLY A 75 -15.90 -13.97 -17.19
CA GLY A 75 -16.07 -14.63 -18.49
C GLY A 75 -14.82 -14.45 -19.35
N GLY A 76 -13.67 -14.93 -18.87
CA GLY A 76 -12.43 -14.80 -19.61
C GLY A 76 -11.28 -15.64 -19.06
N LYS A 77 -10.18 -15.64 -19.81
CA LYS A 77 -8.91 -16.20 -19.36
C LYS A 77 -8.29 -15.28 -18.32
N ILE A 78 -7.78 -15.85 -17.25
CA ILE A 78 -7.28 -15.12 -16.08
C ILE A 78 -5.87 -15.60 -15.77
N GLU A 79 -4.94 -14.66 -15.60
CA GLU A 79 -3.68 -14.86 -14.90
C GLU A 79 -3.53 -13.73 -13.89
N PHE A 80 -3.67 -14.07 -12.61
CA PHE A 80 -3.71 -13.13 -11.51
C PHE A 80 -2.72 -13.56 -10.43
N ASN A 81 -1.95 -12.62 -9.92
CA ASN A 81 -1.05 -12.81 -8.79
C ASN A 81 -1.08 -11.57 -7.91
N ASP A 82 -1.28 -11.78 -6.61
CA ASP A 82 -1.37 -10.73 -5.60
C ASP A 82 -0.49 -11.12 -4.41
N LYS A 83 0.48 -10.29 -4.09
CA LYS A 83 1.48 -10.59 -3.06
C LYS A 83 1.73 -9.39 -2.16
N ILE A 84 1.42 -9.53 -0.88
CA ILE A 84 1.71 -8.53 0.15
C ILE A 84 2.71 -9.13 1.14
N VAL A 85 3.79 -8.42 1.43
CA VAL A 85 4.76 -8.75 2.47
C VAL A 85 4.81 -7.60 3.46
N TYR A 86 4.47 -7.86 4.70
CA TYR A 86 4.66 -6.94 5.82
C TYR A 86 5.76 -7.47 6.73
N ASN A 87 6.63 -6.57 7.19
CA ASN A 87 7.62 -6.82 8.22
C ASN A 87 7.45 -5.75 9.29
N ASP A 88 7.32 -6.12 10.56
CA ASP A 88 7.11 -5.18 11.68
C ASP A 88 8.41 -4.53 12.19
N GLY A 89 9.57 -4.98 11.71
CA GLY A 89 10.88 -4.36 11.95
C GLY A 89 11.45 -4.57 13.36
N GLN A 90 11.92 -5.78 13.65
CA GLN A 90 12.71 -6.07 14.87
C GLN A 90 13.98 -6.92 14.63
N ASP A 91 14.56 -6.90 13.42
CA ASP A 91 15.85 -7.54 13.18
C ASP A 91 16.99 -6.49 13.23
N GLU A 92 18.22 -6.92 13.54
CA GLU A 92 19.43 -6.08 13.74
C GLU A 92 19.71 -5.06 12.61
N PHE A 93 19.07 -5.22 11.43
CA PHE A 93 19.21 -4.35 10.25
C PHE A 93 17.95 -3.51 9.92
N ASN A 94 16.78 -3.84 10.47
CA ASN A 94 15.49 -3.22 10.16
C ASN A 94 14.72 -2.90 11.45
N SER A 95 14.91 -1.70 11.99
CA SER A 95 14.21 -1.21 13.18
C SER A 95 12.83 -0.60 12.89
N ARG A 96 12.33 -0.70 11.65
CA ARG A 96 11.10 -0.04 11.21
C ARG A 96 10.26 -0.98 10.35
N PRO A 97 8.92 -0.88 10.44
CA PRO A 97 8.04 -1.67 9.61
C PRO A 97 8.22 -1.33 8.13
N SER A 98 7.89 -2.29 7.28
CA SER A 98 7.86 -2.11 5.82
C SER A 98 6.79 -2.99 5.18
N VAL A 99 6.29 -2.53 4.03
CA VAL A 99 5.36 -3.23 3.17
C VAL A 99 5.93 -3.27 1.76
N TYR A 100 5.95 -4.48 1.20
CA TYR A 100 6.11 -4.71 -0.23
C TYR A 100 4.79 -5.26 -0.77
N TYR A 101 4.25 -4.61 -1.78
CA TYR A 101 3.03 -5.05 -2.45
C TYR A 101 3.28 -5.18 -3.95
N ASN A 102 2.94 -6.33 -4.53
CA ASN A 102 2.96 -6.53 -5.98
C ASN A 102 1.68 -7.22 -6.44
N MET A 103 1.06 -6.65 -7.47
CA MET A 103 -0.12 -7.20 -8.12
C MET A 103 0.11 -7.24 -9.62
N THR A 104 -0.18 -8.40 -10.23
CA THR A 104 -0.18 -8.56 -11.68
C THR A 104 -1.49 -9.16 -12.14
N VAL A 105 -2.11 -8.54 -13.13
CA VAL A 105 -3.36 -9.00 -13.73
C VAL A 105 -3.16 -9.09 -15.24
N PHE A 106 -3.39 -10.26 -15.81
CA PHE A 106 -3.60 -10.43 -17.24
C PHE A 106 -4.97 -11.08 -17.42
N PHE A 107 -5.85 -10.40 -18.14
CA PHE A 107 -7.22 -10.86 -18.34
C PHE A 107 -7.67 -10.56 -19.77
N GLU A 108 -8.36 -11.55 -20.35
CA GLU A 108 -8.99 -11.47 -21.67
C GLU A 108 -10.41 -12.05 -21.54
N GLY A 109 -11.44 -11.21 -21.53
CA GLY A 109 -12.81 -11.63 -21.30
C GLY A 109 -13.87 -10.56 -21.47
N GLU A 110 -15.01 -10.71 -20.79
CA GLU A 110 -16.16 -9.82 -20.95
C GLU A 110 -16.02 -8.52 -20.16
N ARG A 111 -15.69 -8.61 -18.87
CA ARG A 111 -15.70 -7.47 -17.94
C ARG A 111 -14.58 -7.57 -16.92
N SER A 112 -13.92 -6.45 -16.66
CA SER A 112 -12.90 -6.36 -15.63
C SER A 112 -13.01 -5.10 -14.78
N ILE A 113 -12.88 -5.29 -13.46
CA ILE A 113 -12.48 -4.28 -12.48
C ILE A 113 -11.15 -4.74 -11.90
N SER A 114 -10.19 -3.83 -11.82
CA SER A 114 -8.97 -4.04 -11.07
C SER A 114 -8.61 -2.75 -10.36
N GLU A 115 -8.71 -2.74 -9.03
CA GLU A 115 -8.36 -1.64 -8.18
C GLU A 115 -7.18 -2.04 -7.29
N ILE A 116 -6.22 -1.13 -7.15
CA ILE A 116 -5.09 -1.28 -6.24
C ILE A 116 -4.84 0.03 -5.51
N TYR A 117 -4.50 -0.05 -4.23
CA TYR A 117 -4.12 1.11 -3.43
C TYR A 117 -2.99 0.78 -2.45
N ALA A 118 -2.27 1.82 -2.06
CA ALA A 118 -1.32 1.78 -0.96
C ALA A 118 -1.19 3.15 -0.28
N ASN A 119 -1.32 3.18 1.04
CA ASN A 119 -1.27 4.37 1.87
C ASN A 119 -0.15 4.22 2.90
N GLY A 120 0.73 5.22 2.98
CA GLY A 120 1.78 5.31 3.98
C GLY A 120 1.63 6.56 4.83
N PHE A 121 1.62 6.38 6.14
CA PHE A 121 1.62 7.43 7.15
C PHE A 121 2.97 7.44 7.85
N TYR A 122 3.54 8.63 8.06
CA TYR A 122 4.91 8.78 8.52
C TYR A 122 5.02 9.65 9.78
N PRO A 123 6.03 9.44 10.65
CA PRO A 123 6.14 10.11 11.95
C PRO A 123 6.31 11.64 11.90
N ASN A 124 6.61 12.20 10.73
CA ASN A 124 6.79 13.64 10.53
C ASN A 124 5.53 14.34 10.02
N ASN A 125 4.37 13.73 10.24
CA ASN A 125 3.05 14.16 9.78
C ASN A 125 3.06 14.29 8.26
N ARG A 126 3.43 13.21 7.58
CA ARG A 126 3.28 13.09 6.13
C ARG A 126 2.45 11.87 5.86
N ALA A 127 1.57 11.98 4.88
CA ALA A 127 0.90 10.84 4.28
C ALA A 127 1.15 10.88 2.78
N VAL A 128 1.34 9.69 2.22
CA VAL A 128 1.47 9.46 0.78
C VAL A 128 0.51 8.33 0.43
N SER A 129 -0.33 8.56 -0.58
CA SER A 129 -1.37 7.61 -0.96
C SER A 129 -1.49 7.59 -2.48
N ALA A 130 -1.58 6.39 -3.02
CA ALA A 130 -1.84 6.15 -4.43
C ALA A 130 -2.95 5.10 -4.55
N LYS A 131 -3.89 5.37 -5.45
CA LYS A 131 -4.97 4.48 -5.84
C LYS A 131 -5.10 4.49 -7.36
N LYS A 132 -5.18 3.30 -7.93
CA LYS A 132 -5.28 3.08 -9.38
C LYS A 132 -6.38 2.08 -9.65
N ALA A 133 -7.22 2.36 -10.64
CA ALA A 133 -8.32 1.48 -10.97
C ALA A 133 -8.54 1.37 -12.48
N ILE A 134 -8.78 0.16 -12.96
CA ILE A 134 -9.47 -0.11 -14.21
C ILE A 134 -10.95 -0.32 -13.90
N ARG A 135 -11.81 0.39 -14.63
CA ARG A 135 -13.26 0.31 -14.52
C ARG A 135 -13.88 -0.05 -15.87
N PHE A 136 -15.03 -0.71 -15.82
CA PHE A 136 -15.91 -0.92 -16.98
C PHE A 136 -17.05 0.11 -17.05
N GLU A 137 -17.22 0.91 -16.00
CA GLU A 137 -18.26 1.94 -15.87
C GLU A 137 -17.69 3.34 -16.08
N ASP A 138 -18.42 4.18 -16.81
CA ASP A 138 -18.16 5.62 -16.86
C ASP A 138 -18.76 6.25 -15.60
N LEU A 139 -17.88 6.61 -14.66
CA LEU A 139 -18.27 7.40 -13.48
C LEU A 139 -18.56 8.82 -13.97
N SER A 140 -19.75 9.04 -14.54
CA SER A 140 -20.22 10.38 -14.86
C SER A 140 -20.16 11.21 -13.57
N TYR A 141 -19.32 12.24 -13.57
CA TYR A 141 -19.05 13.08 -12.41
C TYR A 141 -20.28 13.95 -12.08
N SER A 142 -21.30 13.36 -11.46
CA SER A 142 -22.28 14.10 -10.66
C SER A 142 -22.13 13.69 -9.20
N MET A 143 -21.09 14.21 -8.54
CA MET A 143 -21.07 14.27 -7.09
C MET A 143 -22.14 15.29 -6.64
N ALA A 144 -23.36 14.83 -6.50
CA ALA A 144 -24.35 15.46 -5.64
C ALA A 144 -25.12 14.31 -4.98
N ASP A 145 -24.91 14.16 -3.67
CA ASP A 145 -25.74 13.41 -2.73
C ASP A 145 -25.75 11.86 -2.82
N CYS A 146 -24.67 11.20 -2.36
CA CYS A 146 -24.78 10.11 -1.37
C CYS A 146 -23.41 9.52 -0.96
N PRO A 147 -23.03 9.48 0.34
CA PRO A 147 -21.78 8.86 0.79
C PRO A 147 -21.81 7.31 0.89
N ILE A 148 -22.98 6.68 0.70
CA ILE A 148 -23.17 5.23 0.95
C ILE A 148 -23.80 4.50 -0.27
N CYS A 149 -24.25 5.23 -1.30
CA CYS A 149 -24.96 4.65 -2.45
C CYS A 149 -24.24 4.95 -3.77
N SER A 150 -23.06 4.36 -4.02
CA SER A 150 -22.29 4.60 -5.26
C SER A 150 -22.19 3.40 -6.20
N PHE A 151 -23.20 2.51 -6.25
CA PHE A 151 -23.22 1.38 -7.22
C PHE A 151 -24.52 1.26 -8.03
N LYS A 152 -25.39 2.28 -8.03
CA LYS A 152 -26.69 2.24 -8.72
C LYS A 152 -26.75 3.19 -9.90
N ASN A 153 -25.88 3.01 -10.89
CA ASN A 153 -26.19 3.15 -12.31
C ASN A 153 -24.90 2.92 -13.11
N LEU A 154 -24.57 1.63 -13.27
CA LEU A 154 -23.61 1.20 -14.26
C LEU A 154 -24.29 1.38 -15.63
N GLY A 155 -24.14 2.56 -16.24
CA GLY A 155 -24.64 2.86 -17.59
C GLY A 155 -24.14 1.86 -18.64
N GLU A 156 -24.44 2.11 -19.92
CA GLU A 156 -23.97 1.25 -21.03
C GLU A 156 -22.47 0.94 -20.88
N SER A 157 -22.18 -0.31 -20.55
CA SER A 157 -20.89 -0.71 -19.98
C SER A 157 -19.80 -0.79 -21.06
N TYR A 158 -18.62 -0.24 -20.78
CA TYR A 158 -17.42 -0.53 -21.57
C TYR A 158 -16.92 -1.91 -21.17
N LEU A 159 -17.00 -2.87 -22.09
CA LEU A 159 -16.37 -4.17 -21.91
C LEU A 159 -14.86 -3.93 -21.96
N SER A 160 -14.21 -3.79 -20.80
CA SER A 160 -12.74 -3.78 -20.66
C SER A 160 -12.24 -5.20 -20.97
N LYS A 161 -12.17 -5.49 -22.27
CA LYS A 161 -12.03 -6.83 -22.84
C LYS A 161 -10.68 -7.45 -22.51
N GLN A 162 -9.65 -6.62 -22.58
CA GLN A 162 -8.31 -7.04 -22.26
C GLN A 162 -7.70 -6.04 -21.30
N ILE A 163 -7.17 -6.55 -20.19
CA ILE A 163 -6.37 -5.75 -19.26
C ILE A 163 -5.05 -6.44 -18.99
N HIS A 164 -4.00 -5.64 -18.92
CA HIS A 164 -2.72 -6.03 -18.38
C HIS A 164 -2.33 -4.97 -17.34
N VAL A 165 -2.19 -5.38 -16.09
CA VAL A 165 -1.78 -4.52 -14.97
C VAL A 165 -0.55 -5.12 -14.34
N ASN A 166 0.46 -4.29 -14.14
CA ASN A 166 1.59 -4.57 -13.27
C ASN A 166 1.74 -3.39 -12.32
N ALA A 167 1.51 -3.65 -11.04
CA ALA A 167 1.56 -2.64 -10.01
C ALA A 167 2.45 -3.10 -8.85
N GLU A 168 3.24 -2.17 -8.33
CA GLU A 168 4.14 -2.41 -7.21
C GLU A 168 4.09 -1.23 -6.26
N ALA A 169 3.94 -1.50 -4.96
CA ALA A 169 4.10 -0.51 -3.91
C ALA A 169 5.18 -0.95 -2.93
N ILE A 170 6.06 -0.01 -2.57
CA ILE A 170 7.09 -0.16 -1.55
C ILE A 170 6.88 0.95 -0.54
N MET A 171 6.58 0.58 0.70
CA MET A 171 6.42 1.52 1.81
C MET A 171 7.31 1.07 2.95
N GLY A 172 7.99 1.99 3.60
CA GLY A 172 9.06 1.59 4.52
C GLY A 172 10.43 1.80 3.93
N ARG A 173 11.46 1.35 4.64
CA ARG A 173 12.83 1.45 4.14
C ARG A 173 13.06 0.36 3.10
N SER A 174 13.19 0.76 1.84
CA SER A 174 13.66 -0.13 0.79
C SER A 174 15.11 -0.56 1.05
N ILE A 175 15.45 -1.82 0.74
CA ILE A 175 16.85 -2.32 0.69
C ILE A 175 17.66 -1.51 -0.35
N ARG A 176 16.97 -0.83 -1.28
CA ARG A 176 17.54 0.01 -2.35
C ARG A 176 17.23 1.50 -2.10
N GLY A 177 18.01 2.14 -1.24
CA GLY A 177 18.08 3.62 -1.15
C GLY A 177 17.16 4.30 -0.12
N ASN A 178 17.02 5.62 -0.25
CA ASN A 178 16.29 6.50 0.68
C ASN A 178 14.80 6.69 0.29
N ILE A 179 14.25 5.71 -0.43
CA ILE A 179 12.84 5.72 -0.86
C ILE A 179 12.00 5.29 0.34
N GLY A 180 11.11 6.18 0.79
CA GLY A 180 10.18 5.90 1.89
C GLY A 180 8.83 5.41 1.40
N TYR A 181 8.45 5.80 0.18
CA TYR A 181 7.25 5.40 -0.54
C TYR A 181 7.54 5.33 -2.03
N GLN A 182 7.09 4.27 -2.68
CA GLN A 182 7.02 4.16 -4.13
C GLN A 182 5.74 3.42 -4.51
N PHE A 183 5.02 3.93 -5.51
CA PHE A 183 3.93 3.24 -6.17
C PHE A 183 4.18 3.32 -7.68
N ALA A 184 4.47 2.18 -8.30
CA ALA A 184 4.65 2.05 -9.73
C ALA A 184 3.43 1.34 -10.33
N TYR A 185 2.79 1.95 -11.31
CA TYR A 185 1.60 1.43 -11.97
C TYR A 185 1.77 1.47 -13.49
N ASN A 186 1.78 0.28 -14.09
CA ASN A 186 1.77 0.10 -15.53
C ASN A 186 0.50 -0.66 -15.92
N ALA A 187 -0.33 -0.04 -16.74
CA ALA A 187 -1.57 -0.66 -17.19
C ALA A 187 -1.80 -0.46 -18.69
N THR A 188 -2.28 -1.51 -19.33
CA THR A 188 -2.86 -1.46 -20.67
C THR A 188 -4.30 -1.95 -20.59
N VAL A 189 -5.22 -1.22 -21.21
CA VAL A 189 -6.62 -1.65 -21.34
C VAL A 189 -7.09 -1.46 -22.77
N GLU A 190 -7.82 -2.45 -23.27
CA GLU A 190 -8.61 -2.34 -24.49
C GLU A 190 -10.05 -1.98 -24.16
N ASN A 191 -10.52 -0.86 -24.72
CA ASN A 191 -11.89 -0.38 -24.59
C ASN A 191 -12.36 -0.30 -23.13
N GLY A 192 -11.58 0.36 -22.27
CA GLY A 192 -11.91 0.51 -20.86
C GLY A 192 -11.59 1.89 -20.32
N ILE A 193 -11.74 2.03 -19.00
CA ILE A 193 -11.50 3.28 -18.28
C ILE A 193 -10.39 3.06 -17.27
N ILE A 194 -9.41 3.95 -17.24
CA ILE A 194 -8.36 3.99 -16.21
C ILE A 194 -8.58 5.24 -15.36
N GLN A 195 -8.61 5.04 -14.06
CA GLN A 195 -8.62 6.09 -13.05
C GLN A 195 -7.30 6.07 -12.28
N THR A 196 -6.67 7.23 -12.15
CA THR A 196 -5.54 7.43 -11.25
C THR A 196 -5.89 8.46 -10.19
N TRP A 197 -5.47 8.20 -8.96
CA TRP A 197 -5.52 9.16 -7.88
C TRP A 197 -4.26 9.03 -7.04
N ASP A 198 -3.43 10.06 -7.08
CA ASP A 198 -2.27 10.18 -6.21
C ASP A 198 -2.38 11.40 -5.31
N THR A 199 -1.87 11.25 -4.10
CA THR A 199 -1.82 12.33 -3.13
C THR A 199 -0.55 12.23 -2.31
N THR A 200 0.07 13.38 -2.07
CA THR A 200 1.06 13.58 -1.04
C THR A 200 0.61 14.77 -0.20
N GLY A 201 0.70 14.69 1.13
CA GLY A 201 0.53 15.88 1.97
C GLY A 201 -0.70 15.89 2.88
N TRP A 202 -0.74 15.00 3.86
CA TRP A 202 -1.43 15.28 5.12
C TRP A 202 -0.41 15.82 6.11
N THR A 203 0.12 17.02 5.84
CA THR A 203 1.02 17.69 6.78
C THR A 203 0.27 18.76 7.54
N ASN A 204 0.27 18.70 8.87
CA ASN A 204 -0.08 19.83 9.71
C ASN A 204 1.06 20.87 9.77
N ARG A 205 2.02 20.81 8.83
CA ARG A 205 3.08 21.82 8.73
C ARG A 205 2.46 23.09 8.17
N THR A 206 2.52 24.15 8.96
CA THR A 206 2.27 25.52 8.51
C THR A 206 3.52 26.06 7.80
N GLY A 207 3.38 27.05 6.91
CA GLY A 207 4.52 27.80 6.35
C GLY A 207 5.04 27.33 4.98
N ALA A 208 6.23 27.82 4.62
CA ALA A 208 6.78 27.78 3.26
C ALA A 208 7.27 26.40 2.77
N ARG A 209 7.18 25.36 3.62
CA ARG A 209 7.65 23.99 3.32
C ARG A 209 6.52 22.96 3.26
N ARG A 210 5.26 23.40 3.35
CA ARG A 210 4.09 22.55 3.06
C ARG A 210 4.07 22.25 1.57
N ILE A 211 4.09 20.97 1.23
CA ILE A 211 3.89 20.48 -0.14
C ILE A 211 2.71 19.53 -0.05
N ASP A 212 1.58 20.00 -0.55
CA ASP A 212 0.43 19.16 -0.83
C ASP A 212 0.35 19.04 -2.35
N TRP A 213 0.28 17.82 -2.83
CA TRP A 213 0.19 17.53 -4.25
C TRP A 213 -0.86 16.46 -4.45
N GLU A 214 -1.77 16.71 -5.39
CA GLU A 214 -2.79 15.75 -5.79
C GLU A 214 -2.79 15.65 -7.32
N GLU A 215 -2.92 14.41 -7.80
CA GLU A 215 -3.16 14.09 -9.20
C GLU A 215 -4.41 13.23 -9.28
N ARG A 216 -5.27 13.56 -10.24
CA ARG A 216 -6.45 12.78 -10.57
C ARG A 216 -6.63 12.78 -12.08
N ALA A 217 -6.66 11.60 -12.68
CA ALA A 217 -7.01 11.43 -14.08
C ALA A 217 -8.08 10.36 -14.26
N LEU A 218 -8.95 10.59 -15.23
CA LEU A 218 -9.93 9.63 -15.74
C LEU A 218 -9.76 9.56 -17.25
N MET A 219 -9.34 8.41 -17.75
CA MET A 219 -8.98 8.19 -19.14
C MET A 219 -9.85 7.09 -19.72
N ARG A 220 -10.25 7.22 -21.00
CA ARG A 220 -11.10 6.25 -21.69
C ARG A 220 -10.53 5.87 -23.06
N GLY A 221 -10.61 4.59 -23.40
CA GLY A 221 -10.32 4.08 -24.74
C GLY A 221 -9.40 2.86 -24.72
N ASN A 222 -8.57 2.76 -25.75
CA ASN A 222 -7.42 1.86 -25.77
C ASN A 222 -6.23 2.62 -25.19
N LEU A 223 -5.85 2.28 -23.97
CA LEU A 223 -4.94 3.10 -23.18
C LEU A 223 -3.74 2.27 -22.74
N THR A 224 -2.59 2.93 -22.73
CA THR A 224 -1.41 2.51 -21.98
C THR A 224 -1.06 3.64 -21.03
N VAL A 225 -0.98 3.33 -19.74
CA VAL A 225 -0.71 4.28 -18.67
C VAL A 225 0.48 3.80 -17.88
N GLU A 226 1.46 4.68 -17.73
CA GLU A 226 2.52 4.58 -16.73
C GLU A 226 2.31 5.73 -15.73
N ASN A 227 2.20 5.38 -14.45
CA ASN A 227 2.14 6.36 -13.38
C ASN A 227 3.02 5.87 -12.22
N ASN A 228 3.95 6.73 -11.82
CA ASN A 228 4.90 6.45 -10.75
C ASN A 228 4.83 7.57 -9.71
N LEU A 229 4.43 7.24 -8.48
CA LEU A 229 4.52 8.13 -7.33
C LEU A 229 5.71 7.70 -6.47
N VAL A 230 6.69 8.58 -6.30
CA VAL A 230 7.87 8.31 -5.47
C VAL A 230 8.04 9.43 -4.46
N ALA A 231 8.20 9.05 -3.19
CA ALA A 231 8.52 9.98 -2.13
C ALA A 231 9.65 9.44 -1.25
N SER A 232 10.65 10.29 -1.06
CA SER A 232 11.87 9.99 -0.30
C SER A 232 11.91 10.83 0.97
N ASP A 233 12.80 10.48 1.91
CA ASP A 233 13.03 11.25 3.14
C ASP A 233 11.78 11.44 4.02
N LEU A 234 10.87 10.46 3.99
CA LEU A 234 9.61 10.53 4.74
C LEU A 234 9.78 10.26 6.24
N PHE A 235 10.92 9.71 6.67
CA PHE A 235 11.15 9.37 8.08
C PHE A 235 11.90 10.42 8.89
N ASN A 236 12.57 11.36 8.24
CA ASN A 236 13.38 12.35 8.93
C ASN A 236 12.47 13.53 9.30
N PRO A 237 12.28 13.83 10.60
CA PRO A 237 11.75 15.13 11.00
C PRO A 237 12.79 16.18 10.62
N ILE A 238 12.53 16.95 9.56
CA ILE A 238 13.32 18.15 9.29
C ILE A 238 13.02 19.14 10.41
N ASP A 239 14.03 19.48 11.22
CA ASP A 239 13.98 20.49 12.29
C ASP A 239 13.20 21.72 11.82
N GLY A 240 12.21 22.11 12.62
CA GLY A 240 11.25 23.19 12.39
C GLY A 240 11.84 24.61 12.40
N ARG A 241 12.99 24.81 11.76
CA ARG A 241 13.46 26.15 11.41
C ARG A 241 12.84 26.56 10.08
N ASP A 242 11.57 26.93 10.14
CA ASP A 242 11.01 27.88 9.18
C ASP A 242 11.73 29.20 9.41
N TRP A 243 12.64 29.52 8.51
CA TRP A 243 13.08 30.90 8.35
C TRP A 243 11.86 31.63 7.79
N LEU A 244 11.15 32.35 8.66
CA LEU A 244 10.15 33.32 8.27
C LEU A 244 10.75 34.23 7.19
N PRO A 245 10.07 34.51 6.06
CA PRO A 245 10.27 35.80 5.43
C PRO A 245 9.63 36.82 6.37
N CYS A 246 10.47 37.70 6.89
CA CYS A 246 10.06 39.00 7.40
C CYS A 246 9.31 39.80 6.33
#